data_AF-A0A4S2TCN0-F1
#
_entry.id   AF-A0A4S2TCN0-F1
#
_cell.length_a   1.000
_cell.length_b   1.000
_cell.length_c   1.000
_cell.angle_alpha   90.00
_cell.angle_beta   90.00
_cell.angle_gamma   90.00
#
_symmetry.space_group_name_H-M   'P 1'
#
loop_
_entity.id
_entity.type
_entity.pdbx_description
1 polymer ?
#
loop_
_entity_poly.entity_id
_entity_poly.type
_entity_poly.pdbx_seq_one_letter_code
_entity_poly.pdbx_strand_id
1 'polypeptide(L)' 'MSKTYKPLDEILKQSGVRYEAIAKNMGITYNALYRIRLAPNKLTLDKVKELERAANLEENSIYDLMKNFNY' A
#
# COMPACT_ATOMS: atom_id res chain seq x y z
N MET A 1 16.36 -10.93 2.72
CA MET A 1 15.05 -10.94 3.40
C MET A 1 14.35 -9.63 3.09
N SER A 2 13.19 -9.62 2.42
CA SER A 2 12.45 -8.36 2.27
C SER A 2 11.99 -7.93 3.65
N LYS A 3 12.34 -6.70 4.02
CA LYS A 3 11.95 -6.07 5.30
C LYS A 3 10.53 -5.47 5.23
N THR A 4 9.79 -5.76 4.16
CA THR A 4 8.46 -5.20 3.91
C THR A 4 7.39 -5.93 4.72
N TYR A 5 6.31 -5.24 5.01
CA TYR A 5 5.16 -5.79 5.71
C TYR A 5 4.39 -6.72 4.77
N LYS A 6 4.57 -8.03 4.95
CA LYS A 6 4.03 -9.06 4.04
C LYS A 6 2.53 -8.97 3.78
N PRO A 7 1.66 -8.70 4.78
CA PRO A 7 0.23 -8.61 4.52
C PRO A 7 -0.13 -7.51 3.50
N LEU A 8 0.56 -6.36 3.56
CA LEU A 8 0.35 -5.32 2.55
C LEU A 8 0.85 -5.76 1.17
N ASP A 9 2.02 -6.41 1.12
CA ASP A 9 2.56 -6.93 -0.13
C ASP A 9 1.63 -7.94 -0.81
N GLU A 10 0.95 -8.78 -0.03
CA GLU A 10 -0.02 -9.77 -0.49
C GLU A 10 -1.26 -9.10 -1.09
N ILE A 11 -1.85 -8.13 -0.39
CA ILE A 11 -3.00 -7.36 -0.90
C ILE A 11 -2.64 -6.66 -2.22
N LEU A 12 -1.49 -5.96 -2.26
CA LEU A 12 -1.06 -5.28 -3.47
C LEU A 12 -0.77 -6.25 -4.62
N LYS A 13 -0.28 -7.47 -4.34
CA LYS A 13 -0.09 -8.50 -5.37
C LYS A 13 -1.43 -9.05 -5.90
N GLN A 14 -2.41 -9.25 -5.01
CA GLN A 14 -3.75 -9.74 -5.38
C GLN A 14 -4.48 -8.77 -6.30
N SER A 15 -4.16 -7.47 -6.23
CA SER A 15 -4.69 -6.47 -7.16
C SER A 15 -4.33 -6.72 -8.64
N GLY A 16 -3.27 -7.49 -8.92
CA GLY A 16 -2.72 -7.66 -10.26
C GLY A 16 -1.98 -6.44 -10.81
N VAL A 17 -1.95 -5.32 -10.09
CA VAL A 17 -1.28 -4.10 -10.52
C VAL A 17 0.21 -4.15 -10.16
N ARG A 18 1.08 -3.89 -11.15
CA ARG A 18 2.54 -3.83 -10.93
C ARG A 18 2.90 -2.68 -9.99
N TYR A 19 3.86 -2.89 -9.10
CA TYR A 19 4.30 -1.87 -8.13
C TYR A 19 4.76 -0.56 -8.81
N GLU A 20 5.40 -0.63 -9.97
CA GLU A 20 5.78 0.54 -10.77
C GLU A 20 4.56 1.35 -11.22
N ALA A 21 3.48 0.66 -11.60
CA ALA A 21 2.23 1.29 -11.99
C ALA A 21 1.51 1.90 -10.77
N ILE A 22 1.50 1.22 -9.62
CA ILE A 22 0.96 1.75 -8.37
C ILE A 22 1.70 3.05 -7.98
N ALA A 23 3.03 3.03 -7.98
CA ALA A 23 3.84 4.20 -7.66
C ALA A 23 3.55 5.36 -8.64
N LYS A 24 3.45 5.07 -9.94
CA LYS A 24 3.09 6.05 -10.97
C LYS A 24 1.69 6.64 -10.74
N ASN A 25 0.70 5.81 -10.41
CA ASN A 25 -0.69 6.23 -10.17
C ASN A 25 -0.81 7.12 -8.92
N MET A 26 0.04 6.90 -7.91
CA MET A 26 0.16 7.79 -6.74
C MET A 26 1.02 9.04 -7.00
N GLY A 27 1.66 9.16 -8.17
CA GLY A 27 2.59 10.25 -8.46
C GLY A 27 3.87 10.22 -7.59
N ILE A 28 4.28 9.03 -7.12
CA ILE A 28 5.48 8.84 -6.28
C ILE A 28 6.53 7.97 -6.98
N THR A 29 7.75 7.97 -6.45
CA THR A 29 8.81 7.07 -6.94
C THR A 29 8.59 5.64 -6.46
N TYR A 30 9.13 4.66 -7.19
CA TYR A 30 9.14 3.26 -6.75
C TYR A 30 9.77 3.08 -5.36
N ASN A 31 10.85 3.83 -5.08
CA ASN A 31 11.50 3.83 -3.77
C ASN A 31 10.61 4.41 -2.66
N ALA A 32 9.74 5.36 -2.97
CA ALA A 32 8.76 5.86 -2.00
C ALA A 32 7.71 4.78 -1.68
N LEU A 33 7.19 4.07 -2.71
CA LEU A 33 6.31 2.93 -2.50
C LEU A 33 6.99 1.81 -1.68
N TYR A 34 8.27 1.54 -1.93
CA TYR A 34 9.03 0.59 -1.13
C TYR A 34 9.12 1.00 0.35
N ARG A 35 9.35 2.29 0.65
CA ARG A 35 9.35 2.80 2.04
C ARG A 35 7.98 2.68 2.71
N ILE A 36 6.90 2.91 1.97
CA ILE A 36 5.53 2.67 2.45
C ILE A 36 5.37 1.20 2.84
N ARG A 37 5.79 0.28 1.97
CA ARG A 37 5.72 -1.17 2.23
C ARG A 37 6.62 -1.61 3.39
N LEU A 38 7.69 -0.88 3.71
CA LEU A 38 8.54 -1.12 4.89
C LEU A 38 7.88 -0.70 6.21
N ALA A 39 7.10 0.38 6.21
CA ALA A 39 6.52 0.97 7.41
C ALA A 39 5.09 1.49 7.14
N PRO A 40 4.13 0.60 6.83
CA PRO A 40 2.78 1.03 6.43
C PRO A 40 1.98 1.63 7.59
N ASN A 41 2.34 1.32 8.83
CA ASN A 41 1.77 1.93 10.03
C ASN A 41 2.00 3.46 10.13
N LYS A 42 2.88 4.03 9.30
CA LYS A 42 3.11 5.47 9.22
C LYS A 42 2.23 6.18 8.20
N LEU A 43 1.40 5.45 7.44
CA LEU A 43 0.48 6.05 6.49
C LEU A 43 -0.68 6.72 7.21
N THR A 44 -1.03 7.92 6.76
CA THR A 44 -2.32 8.54 7.11
C THR A 44 -3.46 7.85 6.37
N LEU A 45 -4.70 8.02 6.86
CA LEU A 45 -5.90 7.47 6.21
C LEU A 45 -6.01 7.90 4.73
N ASP A 46 -5.69 9.16 4.42
CA ASP A 46 -5.75 9.66 3.04
C ASP A 46 -4.75 8.92 2.13
N LYS A 47 -3.55 8.63 2.63
CA LYS A 47 -2.55 7.87 1.87
C LYS A 47 -2.91 6.41 1.72
N VAL A 48 -3.62 5.83 2.70
CA VAL A 48 -4.20 4.49 2.56
C VAL A 48 -5.22 4.46 1.42
N LYS A 49 -6.17 5.40 1.40
CA LYS A 49 -7.19 5.51 0.33
C LYS A 49 -6.55 5.76 -1.05
N GLU A 50 -5.52 6.58 -1.11
CA GLU A 50 -4.77 6.84 -2.34
C GLU A 50 -4.08 5.56 -2.86
N LEU A 51 -3.50 4.76 -1.95
CA LEU A 51 -2.85 3.50 -2.29
C LEU A 51 -3.86 2.45 -2.78
N GLU A 52 -5.04 2.36 -2.14
CA GLU A 52 -6.14 1.48 -2.59
C GLU A 52 -6.58 1.83 -4.02
N ARG A 53 -6.82 3.11 -4.28
CA ARG A 53 -7.19 3.61 -5.62
C ARG A 53 -6.10 3.34 -6.65
N ALA A 54 -4.84 3.61 -6.30
CA ALA A 54 -3.71 3.42 -7.21
C ALA A 54 -3.46 1.95 -7.57
N ALA A 55 -3.80 1.05 -6.65
CA ALA A 55 -3.75 -0.39 -6.85
C ALA A 55 -5.04 -0.98 -7.42
N ASN A 56 -6.09 -0.19 -7.70
CA ASN A 56 -7.39 -0.69 -8.15
C ASN A 56 -7.98 -1.77 -7.21
N LEU A 57 -7.83 -1.55 -5.90
CA LEU A 57 -8.39 -2.41 -4.85
C LEU A 57 -9.78 -1.93 -4.44
N GLU A 58 -10.56 -2.84 -3.85
CA GLU A 58 -11.81 -2.48 -3.20
C GLU A 58 -11.55 -1.52 -2.03
N GLU A 59 -12.48 -0.59 -1.82
CA GLU A 59 -12.41 0.38 -0.74
C GLU A 59 -12.29 -0.35 0.61
N ASN A 60 -11.36 0.11 1.45
CA ASN A 60 -11.02 -0.44 2.78
C ASN A 60 -10.16 -1.71 2.81
N SER A 61 -9.77 -2.30 1.68
CA SER A 61 -8.90 -3.50 1.65
C SER A 61 -7.61 -3.32 2.47
N ILE A 62 -6.98 -2.15 2.35
CA ILE A 62 -5.75 -1.79 3.08
C ILE A 62 -6.12 -1.14 4.42
N TYR A 63 -7.21 -0.36 4.48
CA TYR A 63 -7.67 0.24 5.74
C TYR A 63 -7.93 -0.79 6.84
N ASP A 64 -8.61 -1.90 6.53
CA ASP A 64 -8.88 -2.96 7.49
C ASP A 64 -7.59 -3.65 7.97
N LEU A 65 -6.59 -3.77 7.09
CA LEU A 65 -5.25 -4.21 7.50
C LEU A 65 -4.61 -3.19 8.45
N MET A 66 -4.80 -1.89 8.20
CA MET A 66 -4.19 -0.83 9.02
C MET A 66 -4.84 -0.67 10.40
N LYS A 67 -6.10 -1.05 10.60
CA LYS A 67 -6.76 -1.07 11.92
C LYS A 67 -6.00 -1.92 12.94
N ASN A 68 -5.32 -2.98 12.49
CA ASN A 68 -4.49 -3.83 13.36
C ASN A 68 -3.27 -3.10 13.95
N PHE A 69 -2.96 -1.88 13.50
CA PHE A 69 -1.90 -1.03 14.04
C PHE A 69 -2.39 0.02 15.06
N ASN A 70 -3.64 -0.07 15.54
CA ASN A 70 -4.32 0.89 16.44
C ASN A 70 -4.61 2.27 15.80
N TYR A 71 -5.23 2.28 14.62
CA TYR A 71 -5.88 3.48 14.07
C TYR A 71 -7.34 3.60 14.50
#